data_AF-A0A5J4XQ37-F1
#
_entry.id   AF-A0A5J4XQ37-F1
#
_cell.length_a   1.000
_cell.length_b   1.000
_cell.length_c   1.000
_cell.angle_alpha   90.00
_cell.angle_beta   90.00
_cell.angle_gamma   90.00
#
_symmetry.space_group_name_H-M   'P 1'
#
loop_
_entity.id
_entity.type
_entity.pdbx_description
1 polymer ?
#
loop_
_entity_poly.entity_id
_entity_poly.type
_entity_poly.pdbx_seq_one_letter_code
_entity_poly.pdbx_strand_id
1 'polypeptide(L)'
;MLEFDSERNRRAGLDPGKITAGSNKMVHWICNHCPKGRPHLFVASPHKRIGSNSGCPYCAGKKACICNSLQSLYPALAAEYDTAKNGVGPEQVLPRSRKMASWKDANGHTWEQSPGQRTEPSHKRVYMQNHLKNQHPEQARTTHATVETGS
;
A
#
# COMPACT_ATOMS: atom_id res chain seq x y z
N MET A 1 0.00 11.69 15.98
CA MET A 1 -1.32 12.06 16.51
C MET A 1 -2.38 12.01 15.40
N LEU A 2 -3.66 11.91 15.75
CA LEU A 2 -4.80 11.90 14.84
C LEU A 2 -5.77 13.01 15.23
N GLU A 3 -6.05 13.94 14.32
CA GLU A 3 -6.59 15.26 14.63
C GLU A 3 -7.66 15.69 13.62
N PHE A 4 -8.50 16.64 14.06
CA PHE A 4 -9.48 17.33 13.22
C PHE A 4 -8.78 18.40 12.36
N ASP A 5 -8.95 18.36 11.04
CA ASP A 5 -8.27 19.28 10.11
C ASP A 5 -9.09 20.57 9.94
N SER A 6 -8.90 21.53 10.85
CA SER A 6 -9.69 22.78 10.87
C SER A 6 -9.57 23.61 9.60
N GLU A 7 -8.38 23.66 8.99
CA GLU A 7 -8.16 24.44 7.78
C GLU A 7 -8.90 23.84 6.58
N ARG A 8 -8.79 22.53 6.38
CA ARG A 8 -9.46 21.86 5.27
C ARG A 8 -10.97 21.87 5.43
N ASN A 9 -11.48 21.75 6.66
CA ASN A 9 -12.90 21.89 6.93
C ASN A 9 -13.41 23.31 6.60
N ARG A 10 -12.69 24.37 6.99
CA ARG A 10 -13.03 25.74 6.58
C ARG A 10 -13.06 25.91 5.06
N ARG A 11 -12.03 25.40 4.37
CA ARG A 11 -11.97 25.45 2.88
C ARG A 11 -13.10 24.67 2.22
N ALA A 12 -13.62 23.63 2.87
CA ALA A 12 -14.77 22.86 2.42
C ALA A 12 -16.13 23.52 2.78
N GLY A 13 -16.14 24.75 3.28
CA GLY A 13 -17.36 25.46 3.66
C GLY A 13 -17.97 24.99 4.98
N LEU A 14 -17.24 24.20 5.77
CA LEU A 14 -17.65 23.78 7.10
C LEU A 14 -17.11 24.75 8.14
N ASP A 15 -17.95 25.12 9.11
CA ASP A 15 -17.54 25.88 10.29
C ASP A 15 -17.10 24.91 11.40
N PRO A 16 -15.79 24.80 11.72
CA PRO A 16 -15.28 23.92 12.77
C PRO A 16 -15.92 24.17 14.13
N GLY A 17 -16.25 25.42 14.46
CA GLY A 17 -16.84 25.78 15.75
C GLY A 17 -18.27 25.28 15.93
N LYS A 18 -18.94 24.90 14.82
CA LYS A 18 -20.31 24.37 14.81
C LYS A 18 -20.37 22.85 14.61
N ILE A 19 -19.23 22.18 14.61
CA ILE A 19 -19.16 20.72 14.48
C ILE A 19 -19.01 20.09 15.85
N THR A 20 -20.05 19.39 16.30
CA THR A 20 -20.06 18.70 17.60
C THR A 20 -19.58 17.25 17.46
N ALA A 21 -19.18 16.65 18.59
CA ALA A 21 -18.78 15.23 18.66
C ALA A 21 -19.88 14.26 18.20
N GLY A 22 -21.16 14.61 18.38
CA GLY A 22 -22.32 13.84 17.91
C GLY A 22 -22.69 14.07 16.45
N SER A 23 -21.96 14.91 15.71
CA SER A 23 -22.30 15.24 14.33
C SER A 23 -22.08 14.05 13.38
N ASN A 24 -23.02 13.87 12.45
CA ASN A 24 -22.90 12.95 11.32
C ASN A 24 -22.31 13.62 10.07
N LYS A 25 -21.96 14.92 10.13
CA LYS A 25 -21.31 15.61 9.01
C LYS A 25 -19.98 14.93 8.68
N MET A 26 -19.72 14.76 7.39
CA MET A 26 -18.45 14.24 6.89
C MET A 26 -17.42 15.36 6.94
N VAL A 27 -16.43 15.22 7.83
CA VAL A 27 -15.41 16.25 8.08
C VAL A 27 -14.02 15.69 7.83
N HIS A 28 -13.08 16.57 7.54
CA HIS A 28 -11.68 16.24 7.26
C HIS A 28 -10.88 15.98 8.54
N TRP A 29 -10.05 14.94 8.49
CA TRP A 29 -9.14 14.50 9.54
C TRP A 29 -7.73 14.32 8.99
N ILE A 30 -6.75 14.53 9.85
CA ILE A 30 -5.33 14.34 9.58
C ILE A 30 -4.72 13.36 10.59
N CYS A 31 -3.90 12.41 10.12
CA CYS A 31 -3.17 11.49 10.99
C CYS A 31 -1.68 11.49 10.64
N ASN A 32 -0.84 11.75 11.64
CA ASN A 32 0.61 11.86 11.52
C ASN A 32 1.35 10.57 11.91
N HIS A 33 0.69 9.40 11.83
CA HIS A 33 1.29 8.09 12.19
C HIS A 33 1.83 7.31 10.97
N CYS A 34 2.01 7.95 9.82
CA CYS A 34 2.61 7.28 8.69
C CYS A 34 4.12 7.06 8.93
N PRO A 35 4.64 5.83 8.81
CA PRO A 35 6.08 5.56 8.95
C PRO A 35 6.94 6.27 7.89
N LYS A 36 6.32 6.70 6.78
CA LYS A 36 6.99 7.45 5.69
C LYS A 36 6.89 8.97 5.87
N GLY A 37 6.47 9.45 7.04
CA GLY A 37 6.43 10.88 7.38
C GLY A 37 5.36 11.71 6.66
N ARG A 38 4.49 11.09 5.85
CA ARG A 38 3.39 11.80 5.15
C ARG A 38 2.07 11.69 5.91
N PRO A 39 1.36 12.79 6.17
CA PRO A 39 0.08 12.72 6.88
C PRO A 39 -0.97 11.93 6.07
N HIS A 40 -1.74 11.11 6.77
CA HIS A 40 -2.92 10.45 6.21
C HIS A 40 -4.12 11.36 6.33
N LEU A 41 -4.69 11.73 5.18
CA LEU A 41 -5.86 12.61 5.09
C LEU A 41 -7.10 11.78 4.77
N PHE A 42 -8.16 11.94 5.54
CA PHE A 42 -9.42 11.23 5.26
C PHE A 42 -10.63 11.99 5.78
N VAL A 43 -11.80 11.58 5.29
CA VAL A 43 -13.09 12.12 5.71
C VAL A 43 -13.86 11.07 6.50
N ALA A 44 -14.44 11.47 7.63
CA ALA A 44 -15.29 10.64 8.47
C ALA A 44 -16.17 11.54 9.34
N SER A 45 -17.28 11.01 9.88
CA SER A 45 -18.10 11.78 10.83
C SER A 45 -17.54 11.71 12.26
N PRO A 46 -17.58 12.82 13.04
CA PRO A 46 -17.20 12.81 14.46
C PRO A 46 -17.92 11.74 15.28
N HIS A 47 -19.22 11.56 15.06
CA HIS A 47 -20.03 10.60 15.80
C HIS A 47 -19.53 9.16 15.64
N LYS A 48 -19.30 8.71 14.39
CA LYS A 48 -18.73 7.38 14.15
C LYS A 48 -17.35 7.26 14.78
N ARG A 49 -16.53 8.31 14.68
CA ARG A 49 -15.13 8.31 15.11
C ARG A 49 -14.99 8.10 16.60
N ILE A 50 -15.72 8.90 17.38
CA ILE A 50 -15.66 8.86 18.84
C ILE A 50 -16.42 7.65 19.37
N GLY A 51 -17.63 7.39 18.86
CA GLY A 51 -18.50 6.31 19.37
C GLY A 51 -18.03 4.89 19.05
N SER A 52 -17.29 4.68 17.96
CA SER A 52 -16.80 3.34 17.56
C SER A 52 -15.29 3.16 17.68
N ASN A 53 -14.58 4.13 18.28
CA ASN A 53 -13.12 4.17 18.34
C ASN A 53 -12.46 3.93 16.97
N SER A 54 -13.06 4.47 15.90
CA SER A 54 -12.60 4.21 14.53
C SER A 54 -11.38 5.07 14.21
N GLY A 55 -10.20 4.47 14.35
CA GLY A 55 -8.90 5.10 14.06
C GLY A 55 -8.68 5.48 12.59
N CYS A 56 -7.44 5.85 12.25
CA CYS A 56 -7.06 6.17 10.88
C CYS A 56 -7.23 4.94 9.95
N PRO A 57 -8.00 5.04 8.84
CA PRO A 57 -8.25 3.90 7.96
C PRO A 57 -6.99 3.40 7.23
N TYR A 58 -5.99 4.26 7.06
CA TYR A 58 -4.71 3.89 6.45
C TYR A 58 -3.86 3.07 7.42
N CYS A 59 -3.71 3.53 8.67
CA CYS A 59 -3.01 2.79 9.72
C CYS A 59 -3.68 1.43 10.00
N ALA A 60 -5.01 1.37 9.93
CA ALA A 60 -5.78 0.15 10.10
C ALA A 60 -5.75 -0.80 8.87
N GLY A 61 -5.02 -0.45 7.79
CA GLY A 61 -4.95 -1.28 6.59
C GLY A 61 -6.29 -1.43 5.85
N LYS A 62 -7.18 -0.42 5.97
CA LYS A 62 -8.47 -0.35 5.26
C LYS A 62 -8.40 0.54 4.01
N LYS A 63 -7.42 1.45 3.94
CA LYS A 63 -7.09 2.27 2.77
C LYS A 63 -5.60 2.21 2.46
N ALA A 64 -5.27 2.26 1.17
CA ALA A 64 -3.88 2.29 0.71
C ALA A 64 -3.22 3.65 0.93
N CYS A 65 -2.00 3.65 1.43
CA CYS A 65 -1.07 4.78 1.57
C CYS A 65 0.26 4.41 0.90
N ILE A 66 1.12 5.42 0.76
CA ILE A 66 2.54 5.24 0.38
C ILE A 66 3.31 4.23 1.26
N CYS A 67 2.77 3.89 2.42
CA CYS A 67 3.36 2.97 3.38
C CYS A 67 2.88 1.52 3.28
N ASN A 68 1.69 1.27 2.73
CA ASN A 68 1.03 -0.04 2.82
C ASN A 68 0.41 -0.51 1.50
N SER A 69 0.64 0.20 0.39
CA SER A 69 0.12 -0.16 -0.92
C SER A 69 0.80 -1.40 -1.50
N LEU A 70 0.19 -2.00 -2.52
CA LEU A 70 0.75 -3.09 -3.31
C LEU A 70 2.09 -2.67 -3.93
N GLN A 71 2.15 -1.44 -4.47
CA GLN A 71 3.38 -0.89 -5.03
C GLN A 71 4.51 -0.76 -3.99
N SER A 72 4.16 -0.31 -2.78
CA SER A 72 5.13 -0.03 -1.72
C SER A 72 5.68 -1.29 -1.07
N LEU A 73 4.84 -2.33 -0.92
CA LEU A 73 5.19 -3.55 -0.20
C LEU A 73 5.60 -4.70 -1.12
N TYR A 74 5.12 -4.71 -2.37
CA TYR A 74 5.36 -5.79 -3.34
C TYR A 74 5.68 -5.23 -4.75
N PRO A 75 6.79 -4.50 -4.93
CA PRO A 75 7.07 -3.78 -6.18
C PRO A 75 7.19 -4.69 -7.40
N ALA A 76 7.73 -5.91 -7.26
CA ALA A 76 7.80 -6.86 -8.36
C ALA A 76 6.42 -7.35 -8.80
N LEU A 77 5.52 -7.61 -7.85
CA LEU A 77 4.14 -7.98 -8.13
C LEU A 77 3.35 -6.81 -8.73
N ALA A 78 3.61 -5.59 -8.25
CA ALA A 78 3.00 -4.38 -8.78
C ALA A 78 3.38 -4.12 -10.25
N ALA A 79 4.56 -4.55 -10.69
CA ALA A 79 4.98 -4.44 -12.10
C ALA A 79 4.12 -5.30 -13.04
N GLU A 80 3.49 -6.36 -12.53
CA GLU A 80 2.57 -7.21 -13.29
C GLU A 80 1.12 -6.71 -13.24
N TYR A 81 0.83 -5.62 -12.51
CA TYR A 81 -0.52 -5.13 -12.31
C TYR A 81 -1.00 -4.36 -13.56
N ASP A 82 -2.10 -4.79 -14.19
CA ASP A 82 -2.61 -4.12 -15.39
C ASP A 82 -3.47 -2.90 -15.02
N THR A 83 -2.82 -1.74 -14.80
CA THR A 83 -3.50 -0.49 -14.43
C THR A 83 -4.54 -0.05 -15.47
N ALA A 84 -4.28 -0.28 -16.76
CA ALA A 84 -5.21 0.11 -17.82
C ALA A 84 -6.53 -0.67 -17.69
N LYS A 85 -6.46 -1.98 -17.41
CA LYS A 85 -7.66 -2.81 -17.23
C LYS A 85 -8.33 -2.63 -15.86
N ASN A 86 -7.56 -2.31 -14.81
CA ASN A 86 -8.08 -2.17 -13.46
C ASN A 86 -8.61 -0.76 -13.12
N GLY A 87 -8.22 0.26 -13.89
CA GLY A 87 -8.65 1.65 -13.71
C GLY A 87 -8.03 2.39 -12.51
N VAL A 88 -7.26 1.70 -11.66
CA VAL A 88 -6.51 2.27 -10.53
C VAL A 88 -5.09 1.72 -10.53
N GLY A 89 -4.14 2.47 -10.00
CA GLY A 89 -2.76 2.01 -9.90
C GLY A 89 -2.50 1.14 -8.66
N PRO A 90 -1.43 0.34 -8.65
CA PRO A 90 -1.06 -0.52 -7.51
C PRO A 90 -0.75 0.28 -6.23
N GLU A 91 -0.44 1.56 -6.33
CA GLU A 91 -0.26 2.49 -5.20
C GLU A 91 -1.58 2.78 -4.44
N GLN A 92 -2.73 2.50 -5.06
CA GLN A 92 -4.06 2.68 -4.47
C GLN A 92 -4.67 1.35 -3.98
N VAL A 93 -3.95 0.24 -4.18
CA VAL A 93 -4.43 -1.11 -3.86
C VAL A 93 -3.73 -1.62 -2.62
N LEU A 94 -4.48 -2.24 -1.71
CA LEU A 94 -3.91 -2.94 -0.57
C LEU A 94 -3.48 -4.37 -0.99
N PRO A 95 -2.31 -4.87 -0.53
CA PRO A 95 -1.89 -6.25 -0.77
C PRO A 95 -2.96 -7.28 -0.37
N ARG A 96 -3.61 -7.09 0.78
CA ARG A 96 -4.68 -7.97 1.29
C ARG A 96 -6.05 -7.80 0.60
N SER A 97 -6.13 -7.04 -0.49
CA SER A 97 -7.39 -6.81 -1.20
C SER A 97 -7.94 -8.12 -1.75
N ARG A 98 -9.23 -8.37 -1.52
CA ARG A 98 -9.96 -9.50 -2.10
C ARG A 98 -10.61 -9.15 -3.45
N LYS A 99 -10.54 -7.88 -3.87
CA LYS A 99 -11.07 -7.46 -5.17
C LYS A 99 -10.21 -8.09 -6.27
N MET A 100 -10.86 -8.73 -7.24
CA MET A 100 -10.19 -9.26 -8.42
C MET A 100 -9.48 -8.14 -9.18
N ALA A 101 -8.26 -8.42 -9.59
CA ALA A 101 -7.45 -7.55 -10.42
C ALA A 101 -6.98 -8.32 -11.65
N SER A 102 -6.84 -7.60 -12.75
CA SER A 102 -6.19 -8.08 -13.95
C SER A 102 -4.68 -7.89 -13.84
N TRP A 103 -3.95 -8.90 -14.29
CA TRP A 103 -2.50 -8.95 -14.29
C TRP A 103 -2.01 -9.24 -15.70
N LYS A 104 -0.78 -8.82 -15.99
CA LYS A 104 -0.10 -9.05 -17.25
C LYS A 104 1.38 -9.27 -17.00
N ASP A 105 1.92 -10.38 -17.50
CA ASP A 105 3.37 -10.64 -17.43
C ASP A 105 4.13 -9.88 -18.55
N ALA A 106 5.46 -9.97 -18.51
CA ALA A 106 6.31 -9.37 -19.53
C ALA A 106 6.14 -9.99 -20.93
N ASN A 107 5.56 -11.20 -21.03
CA ASN A 107 5.29 -11.88 -22.29
C ASN A 107 3.90 -11.54 -22.86
N GLY A 108 3.10 -10.76 -22.13
CA GLY A 108 1.75 -10.37 -22.51
C GLY A 108 0.65 -11.35 -22.10
N HIS A 109 0.95 -12.42 -21.36
CA HIS A 109 -0.08 -13.28 -20.81
C HIS A 109 -0.87 -12.54 -19.75
N THR A 110 -2.19 -12.71 -19.77
CA THR A 110 -3.08 -12.06 -18.80
C THR A 110 -3.84 -13.06 -17.97
N TRP A 111 -4.04 -12.74 -16.69
CA TRP A 111 -4.87 -13.54 -15.79
C TRP A 111 -5.57 -12.63 -14.79
N GLU A 112 -6.57 -13.18 -14.11
CA GLU A 112 -7.32 -12.48 -13.07
C GLU A 112 -7.13 -13.18 -11.73
N GLN A 113 -6.74 -12.41 -10.72
CA GLN A 113 -6.60 -12.89 -9.35
C GLN A 113 -6.68 -11.73 -8.37
N SER A 114 -7.10 -11.97 -7.13
CA SER A 114 -7.04 -10.92 -6.11
C SER A 114 -5.59 -10.68 -5.65
N PRO A 115 -5.20 -9.43 -5.32
CA PRO A 115 -3.90 -9.14 -4.71
C PRO A 115 -3.67 -9.96 -3.42
N GLY A 116 -4.72 -10.22 -2.65
CA GLY A 116 -4.65 -10.99 -1.40
C GLY A 116 -4.11 -12.40 -1.63
N GLN A 117 -4.65 -13.10 -2.63
CA GLN A 117 -4.16 -14.43 -3.01
C GLN A 117 -2.71 -14.40 -3.49
N ARG A 118 -2.28 -13.32 -4.15
CA ARG A 118 -0.89 -13.16 -4.65
C ARG A 118 0.11 -12.74 -3.57
N THR A 119 -0.34 -12.33 -2.39
CA THR A 119 0.51 -11.83 -1.30
C THR A 119 0.43 -12.65 -0.01
N GLU A 120 -0.40 -13.70 -0.02
CA GLU A 120 -0.62 -14.61 1.11
C GLU A 120 0.67 -15.38 1.48
N PRO A 121 0.91 -15.68 2.78
CA PRO A 121 2.15 -16.32 3.24
C PRO A 121 2.46 -17.67 2.59
N SER A 122 1.44 -18.44 2.19
CA SER A 122 1.59 -19.70 1.45
C SER A 122 2.28 -19.51 0.09
N HIS A 123 2.14 -18.34 -0.54
CA HIS A 123 2.79 -17.99 -1.80
C HIS A 123 4.07 -17.14 -1.63
N LYS A 124 4.41 -16.70 -0.40
CA LYS A 124 5.63 -15.92 -0.11
C LYS A 124 6.93 -16.65 -0.46
N ARG A 125 6.95 -17.99 -0.45
CA ARG A 125 8.17 -18.79 -0.64
C ARG A 125 8.81 -18.54 -2.02
N VAL A 126 8.00 -18.27 -3.05
CA VAL A 126 8.49 -17.92 -4.40
C VAL A 126 8.89 -16.44 -4.48
N TYR A 127 8.13 -15.54 -3.84
CA TYR A 127 8.38 -14.10 -3.88
C TYR A 127 9.67 -13.68 -3.14
N MET A 128 9.93 -14.22 -1.94
CA MET A 128 11.13 -13.87 -1.16
C MET A 128 12.42 -14.39 -1.81
N GLN A 129 12.37 -15.52 -2.53
CA GLN A 129 13.51 -16.05 -3.29
C GLN A 129 13.90 -15.15 -4.47
N ASN A 130 12.95 -14.44 -5.07
CA ASN A 130 13.22 -13.51 -6.17
C ASN A 130 13.63 -12.12 -5.67
N HIS A 131 13.15 -11.68 -4.50
CA HIS A 131 13.50 -10.37 -3.95
C HIS A 131 14.94 -10.30 -3.42
N LEU A 132 15.45 -11.38 -2.80
CA LEU A 132 16.84 -11.46 -2.33
C LEU A 132 17.84 -11.45 -3.51
N LYS A 133 17.48 -12.04 -4.65
CA LYS A 133 18.32 -12.06 -5.86
C LYS A 133 18.45 -10.69 -6.52
N ASN A 134 17.41 -9.86 -6.44
CA ASN A 134 17.36 -8.55 -7.10
C ASN A 134 17.88 -7.38 -6.23
N GLN A 135 18.24 -7.63 -4.97
CA GLN A 135 18.84 -6.63 -4.08
C GLN A 135 20.38 -6.67 -4.04
N HIS A 136 21.02 -7.66 -4.70
CA HIS A 136 22.47 -7.77 -4.80
C HIS A 136 22.93 -8.25 -6.21
N PRO A 137 22.84 -7.42 -7.26
CA PRO A 137 23.32 -7.81 -8.60
C PRO A 137 24.85 -7.92 -8.73
N GLU A 138 25.64 -7.53 -7.73
CA GLU A 138 27.09 -7.34 -7.86
C GLU A 138 28.01 -8.37 -7.17
N GLN A 139 27.52 -9.54 -6.75
CA GLN A 139 28.40 -10.60 -6.22
C GLN A 139 28.59 -11.82 -7.13
N ALA A 140 28.14 -11.74 -8.38
CA ALA A 140 28.34 -12.82 -9.35
C ALA A 140 29.30 -12.41 -10.47
N ARG A 141 30.57 -12.11 -10.16
CA ARG A 141 31.68 -12.13 -11.13
C ARG A 141 33.04 -11.97 -10.46
N THR A 142 33.69 -13.10 -10.18
CA THR A 142 35.13 -13.44 -10.23
C THR A 142 35.33 -14.61 -9.26
N THR A 143 35.89 -15.77 -9.62
CA THR A 143 37.02 -16.01 -10.52
C THR A 143 36.85 -17.34 -11.28
N HIS A 144 37.28 -17.32 -12.54
CA HIS A 144 37.56 -18.49 -13.35
C HIS A 144 38.64 -19.38 -12.72
N ALA A 145 38.52 -20.68 -13.02
CA ALA A 145 39.50 -21.72 -12.72
C ALA A 145 40.85 -21.48 -13.41
N THR A 146 41.92 -21.93 -12.74
CA THR A 146 43.06 -22.57 -13.41
C THR A 146 43.48 -23.77 -12.58
N VAL A 147 43.69 -24.86 -13.31
CA VAL A 147 44.03 -26.22 -12.89
C VAL A 147 45.55 -26.40 -13.03
N GLU A 148 46.12 -27.42 -12.36
CA GLU A 148 47.45 -28.03 -12.57
C GLU A 148 48.69 -27.24 -12.11
N THR A 149 49.79 -27.80 -11.58
CA THR A 149 50.33 -29.17 -11.41
C THR A 149 51.32 -29.15 -10.24
N GLY A 150 51.61 -30.32 -9.64
CA GLY A 150 52.53 -30.47 -8.51
C GLY A 150 54.03 -30.32 -8.83
N SER A 151 54.82 -30.28 -7.76
CA SER A 151 55.95 -31.18 -7.52
C SER A 151 56.33 -31.15 -6.03
#